data_AF-A0A4R6V4Z7-F1
#
_entry.id   AF-A0A4R6V4Z7-F1
#
_cell.length_a   1.000
_cell.length_b   1.000
_cell.length_c   1.000
_cell.angle_alpha   90.00
_cell.angle_beta   90.00
_cell.angle_gamma   90.00
#
_symmetry.space_group_name_H-M   'P 1'
#
loop_
_entity.id
_entity.type
_entity.pdbx_description
1 polymer ?
#
loop_
_entity_poly.entity_id
_entity_poly.type
_entity_poly.pdbx_seq_one_letter_code
_entity_poly.pdbx_strand_id
1 'polypeptide(L)'
;MLYATGPTRSRGYRAALEDAEPVVLGEEPLEAGTAVTREPAGHRMALSCIRTLGRAERFRYDLGLVHALDFMMIGHHVNKGGGVPRSCAVHIRNDATGETVYEGPDPDRVPALPDEFAAWINEGDPDAHACARAATAHLNLVKIHPWRDGNGRSSRAPHTLVLARGGVLSPYGETKGRFYAPGPLMTEIRADFERRREPLRDPCR
;
A
#
# COMPACT_ATOMS: atom_id res chain seq x y z
N MET A 1 18.82 4.65 7.92
CA MET A 1 18.27 5.72 7.05
C MET A 1 16.83 5.31 6.72
N LEU A 2 15.86 5.86 7.45
CA LEU A 2 14.45 5.52 7.34
C LEU A 2 13.87 6.31 6.17
N TYR A 3 13.29 5.65 5.17
CA TYR A 3 12.56 6.37 4.12
C TYR A 3 11.12 6.58 4.60
N ALA A 4 10.84 7.78 5.13
CA ALA A 4 9.48 8.22 5.40
C ALA A 4 8.86 8.75 4.10
N THR A 5 7.95 8.00 3.49
CA THR A 5 7.04 8.60 2.49
C THR A 5 5.92 9.29 3.26
N GLY A 6 5.85 10.62 3.14
CA GLY A 6 4.88 11.47 3.86
C GLY A 6 3.41 11.04 3.66
N PRO A 7 2.49 11.59 4.47
CA PRO A 7 1.08 11.20 4.45
C PRO A 7 0.48 11.41 3.05
N THR A 8 -0.32 10.46 2.59
CA THR A 8 -1.13 10.58 1.37
C THR A 8 -2.10 11.75 1.52
N ARG A 9 -1.69 12.93 1.05
CA ARG A 9 -2.56 14.11 0.89
C ARG A 9 -3.35 13.95 -0.41
N SER A 10 -4.54 13.37 -0.30
CA SER A 10 -5.56 13.41 -1.35
C SER A 10 -6.92 13.74 -0.74
N ARG A 11 -6.99 14.87 -0.02
CA ARG A 11 -8.14 15.74 0.25
C ARG A 11 -7.73 16.74 1.33
N GLY A 12 -8.10 18.01 1.14
CA GLY A 12 -7.51 19.16 1.82
C GLY A 12 -7.76 19.23 3.33
N TYR A 13 -6.80 18.76 4.12
CA TYR A 13 -6.67 19.13 5.53
C TYR A 13 -5.26 19.68 5.77
N ARG A 14 -5.18 20.93 6.25
CA ARG A 14 -3.96 21.70 6.43
C ARG A 14 -3.62 21.69 7.93
N ALA A 15 -2.86 20.70 8.39
CA ALA A 15 -2.18 20.82 9.68
C ALA A 15 -0.83 21.52 9.47
N ALA A 16 -0.59 22.59 10.21
CA ALA A 16 0.63 23.40 10.15
C ALA A 16 1.83 22.58 10.64
N LEU A 17 3.00 22.85 10.05
CA LEU A 17 4.26 22.13 10.34
C LEU A 17 4.85 22.44 11.72
N GLU A 18 4.20 23.29 12.51
CA GLU A 18 4.72 23.81 13.78
C GLU A 18 4.22 23.02 15.00
N ASP A 19 3.21 22.16 14.86
CA ASP A 19 2.67 21.34 15.97
C ASP A 19 3.33 19.95 16.10
N ALA A 20 4.51 19.76 15.50
CA ALA A 20 5.18 18.46 15.45
C ALA A 20 6.03 18.13 16.70
N GLU A 21 6.17 19.05 17.66
CA GLU A 21 7.23 18.96 18.69
C GLU A 21 6.84 18.56 20.13
N PRO A 22 5.58 18.21 20.48
CA PRO A 22 5.38 17.40 21.69
C PRO A 22 4.44 16.21 21.43
N VAL A 23 4.85 15.26 20.59
CA VAL A 23 4.25 13.91 20.55
C VAL A 23 5.36 12.85 20.44
N VAL A 24 6.42 13.04 21.23
CA VAL A 24 7.53 12.07 21.40
C VAL A 24 7.30 11.20 22.64
N LEU A 25 6.43 11.62 23.58
CA LEU A 25 5.84 10.75 24.59
C LEU A 25 4.42 10.41 24.15
N GLY A 26 4.02 9.15 24.30
CA GLY A 26 2.78 8.56 23.77
C GLY A 26 1.48 9.08 24.37
N GLU A 27 1.28 10.40 24.39
CA GLU A 27 0.02 11.03 24.70
C GLU A 27 -0.75 11.28 23.40
N GLU A 28 -1.93 10.67 23.31
CA GLU A 28 -2.90 10.91 22.24
C GLU A 28 -3.34 12.39 22.27
N PRO A 29 -3.33 13.11 21.14
CA PRO A 29 -3.91 14.44 21.08
C PRO A 29 -5.40 14.38 21.43
N LEU A 30 -5.80 15.08 22.50
CA LEU A 30 -7.14 15.07 23.06
C LEU A 30 -8.25 15.57 22.10
N GLU A 31 -7.89 16.09 20.92
CA GLU A 31 -8.79 16.81 20.00
C GLU A 31 -8.79 16.25 18.55
N ALA A 32 -8.26 15.05 18.30
CA ALA A 32 -8.38 14.43 16.97
C ALA A 32 -9.71 13.67 16.84
N GLY A 33 -10.61 14.14 15.97
CA GLY A 33 -11.89 13.47 15.70
C GLY A 33 -11.74 11.97 15.39
N THR A 34 -12.74 11.16 15.74
CA THR A 34 -12.69 9.67 15.70
C THR A 34 -12.33 9.06 14.34
N ALA A 35 -12.56 9.77 13.23
CA ALA A 35 -12.13 9.34 11.90
C ALA A 35 -10.61 9.47 11.68
N VAL A 36 -9.98 10.50 12.25
CA VAL A 36 -8.55 10.80 12.13
C VAL A 36 -7.70 9.77 12.87
N THR A 37 -8.23 9.16 13.93
CA THR A 37 -7.53 8.10 14.70
C THR A 37 -7.71 6.71 14.09
N ARG A 38 -8.86 6.42 13.46
CA ARG A 38 -9.16 5.10 12.87
C ARG A 38 -8.43 4.83 11.56
N GLU A 39 -8.21 5.85 10.72
CA GLU A 39 -7.47 5.69 9.45
C GLU A 39 -6.02 5.19 9.68
N PRO A 40 -5.20 5.84 10.53
CA PRO A 40 -3.87 5.35 10.89
C PRO A 40 -3.89 3.97 11.56
N ALA A 41 -4.90 3.69 12.40
CA ALA A 41 -5.02 2.40 13.08
C ALA A 41 -5.27 1.24 12.11
N GLY A 42 -6.21 1.41 11.16
CA GLY A 42 -6.48 0.41 10.13
C GLY A 42 -5.26 0.18 9.23
N HIS A 43 -4.58 1.26 8.85
CA HIS A 43 -3.34 1.16 8.09
C HIS A 43 -2.23 0.40 8.83
N ARG A 44 -2.05 0.68 10.13
CA ARG A 44 -1.07 -0.01 10.99
C ARG A 44 -1.38 -1.49 11.11
N MET A 45 -2.66 -1.86 11.19
CA MET A 45 -3.11 -3.24 11.22
C MET A 45 -2.76 -3.97 9.91
N ALA A 46 -3.04 -3.35 8.77
CA ALA A 46 -2.67 -3.89 7.46
C ALA A 46 -1.15 -4.09 7.33
N LEU A 47 -0.33 -3.09 7.68
CA LEU A 47 1.14 -3.22 7.62
C LEU A 47 1.67 -4.29 8.57
N SER A 48 1.10 -4.42 9.77
CA SER A 48 1.46 -5.47 10.72
C SER A 48 1.13 -6.86 10.19
N CYS A 49 -0.05 -7.02 9.60
CA CYS A 49 -0.47 -8.25 8.91
C CYS A 49 0.50 -8.60 7.77
N ILE A 50 0.79 -7.63 6.89
CA ILE A 50 1.73 -7.79 5.77
C ILE A 50 3.12 -8.17 6.27
N ARG A 51 3.62 -7.55 7.34
CA ARG A 51 4.93 -7.89 7.92
C ARG A 51 4.99 -9.35 8.35
N THR A 52 3.94 -9.83 9.02
CA THR A 52 3.84 -11.23 9.47
C THR A 52 3.76 -12.19 8.28
N LEU A 53 2.85 -11.95 7.34
CA LEU A 53 2.66 -12.79 6.14
C LEU A 53 3.86 -12.75 5.19
N GLY A 54 4.60 -11.64 5.18
CA GLY A 54 5.84 -11.48 4.43
C GLY A 54 6.93 -12.47 4.82
N ARG A 55 6.88 -12.99 6.07
CA ARG A 55 7.84 -13.95 6.63
C ARG A 55 7.28 -15.36 6.77
N ALA A 56 5.99 -15.55 6.49
CA ALA A 56 5.34 -16.85 6.62
C ALA A 56 5.90 -17.84 5.59
N GLU A 57 6.37 -18.99 6.08
CA GLU A 57 6.99 -20.06 5.27
C GLU A 57 6.00 -20.65 4.26
N ARG A 58 4.78 -20.94 4.70
CA ARG A 58 3.69 -21.48 3.87
C ARG A 58 2.59 -20.44 3.72
N PHE A 59 2.69 -19.64 2.67
CA PHE A 59 1.77 -18.55 2.39
C PHE A 59 1.33 -18.57 0.93
N ARG A 60 0.05 -18.31 0.70
CA ARG A 60 -0.53 -18.08 -0.61
C ARG A 60 -1.50 -16.89 -0.52
N TYR A 61 -1.60 -16.13 -1.60
CA TYR A 61 -2.65 -15.13 -1.74
C TYR A 61 -3.97 -15.84 -2.05
N ASP A 62 -5.05 -15.38 -1.43
CA ASP A 62 -6.40 -15.82 -1.72
C ASP A 62 -7.37 -14.64 -1.73
N LEU A 63 -8.57 -14.87 -2.24
CA LEU A 63 -9.64 -13.87 -2.31
C LEU A 63 -9.96 -13.24 -0.94
N GLY A 64 -9.99 -14.06 0.11
CA GLY A 64 -10.29 -13.62 1.47
C GLY A 64 -9.27 -12.62 1.99
N LEU A 65 -7.97 -12.87 1.75
CA LEU A 65 -6.90 -11.96 2.12
C LEU A 65 -7.01 -10.63 1.36
N VAL A 66 -7.30 -10.65 0.06
CA VAL A 66 -7.43 -9.43 -0.75
C VAL A 66 -8.55 -8.54 -0.19
N HIS A 67 -9.68 -9.12 0.17
CA HIS A 67 -10.79 -8.42 0.82
C HIS A 67 -10.46 -7.98 2.25
N ALA A 68 -9.77 -8.81 3.03
CA ALA A 68 -9.36 -8.45 4.39
C ALA A 68 -8.38 -7.28 4.42
N LEU A 69 -7.46 -7.20 3.45
CA LEU A 69 -6.55 -6.06 3.29
C LEU A 69 -7.31 -4.78 2.97
N ASP A 70 -8.33 -4.82 2.11
CA ASP A 70 -9.20 -3.66 1.88
C ASP A 70 -9.99 -3.27 3.13
N PHE A 71 -10.60 -4.25 3.81
CA PHE A 71 -11.34 -4.01 5.05
C PHE A 71 -10.46 -3.36 6.13
N MET A 72 -9.24 -3.84 6.35
CA MET A 72 -8.30 -3.21 7.28
C MET A 72 -7.99 -1.76 6.88
N MET A 73 -7.89 -1.49 5.57
CA MET A 73 -7.50 -0.19 5.04
C MET A 73 -8.63 0.85 5.02
N ILE A 74 -9.89 0.45 4.81
CA ILE A 74 -11.02 1.38 4.64
C ILE A 74 -12.27 1.05 5.46
N GLY A 75 -12.32 -0.10 6.14
CA GLY A 75 -13.51 -0.59 6.86
C GLY A 75 -14.02 0.32 7.98
N HIS A 76 -13.19 1.25 8.48
CA HIS A 76 -13.63 2.29 9.42
C HIS A 76 -14.57 3.32 8.79
N HIS A 77 -14.64 3.40 7.47
CA HIS A 77 -15.66 4.13 6.72
C HIS A 77 -16.85 3.19 6.42
N VAL A 78 -17.73 2.99 7.40
CA VAL A 78 -18.85 2.02 7.32
C VAL A 78 -19.70 2.14 6.05
N ASN A 79 -19.88 3.34 5.51
CA ASN A 79 -20.70 3.60 4.32
C ASN A 79 -19.99 3.26 2.99
N LYS A 80 -18.71 2.88 3.04
CA LYS A 80 -17.90 2.59 1.85
C LYS A 80 -17.81 1.09 1.52
N GLY A 81 -18.31 0.22 2.39
CA GLY A 81 -18.39 -1.22 2.13
C GLY A 81 -17.04 -1.91 2.01
N GLY A 82 -16.09 -1.57 2.91
CA GLY A 82 -14.75 -2.16 2.87
C GLY A 82 -14.78 -3.69 2.90
N GLY A 83 -13.98 -4.32 2.05
CA GLY A 83 -13.91 -5.77 1.86
C GLY A 83 -15.01 -6.37 0.99
N VAL A 84 -16.03 -5.61 0.59
CA VAL A 84 -17.15 -6.13 -0.22
C VAL A 84 -17.06 -5.64 -1.66
N PRO A 85 -17.06 -6.55 -2.66
CA PRO A 85 -17.07 -6.16 -4.06
C PRO A 85 -18.20 -5.19 -4.42
N ARG A 86 -17.93 -4.25 -5.31
CA ARG A 86 -18.94 -3.31 -5.82
C ARG A 86 -19.98 -4.04 -6.67
N SER A 87 -21.22 -3.55 -6.63
CA SER A 87 -22.33 -3.98 -7.48
C SER A 87 -22.74 -2.93 -8.52
N CYS A 88 -21.98 -1.84 -8.64
CA CYS A 88 -22.25 -0.76 -9.58
C CYS A 88 -21.04 -0.44 -10.45
N ALA A 89 -21.29 0.19 -11.61
CA ALA A 89 -20.24 0.68 -12.50
C ALA A 89 -19.40 1.77 -11.81
N VAL A 90 -18.13 1.86 -12.19
CA VAL A 90 -17.20 2.88 -11.69
C VAL A 90 -16.51 3.56 -12.85
N HIS A 91 -16.42 4.88 -12.76
CA HIS A 91 -15.71 5.72 -13.71
C HIS A 91 -14.84 6.70 -12.94
N ILE A 92 -13.61 6.89 -13.42
CA ILE A 92 -12.75 7.98 -12.95
C ILE A 92 -12.89 9.10 -13.96
N ARG A 93 -13.24 10.29 -13.46
CA ARG A 93 -13.41 11.49 -14.29
C ARG A 93 -12.30 12.48 -14.00
N ASN A 94 -11.90 13.22 -15.02
CA ASN A 94 -11.08 14.40 -14.85
C ASN A 94 -11.98 15.53 -14.34
N ASP A 95 -11.70 16.06 -13.15
CA ASP A 95 -12.53 17.11 -12.54
C ASP A 95 -12.51 18.43 -13.33
N ALA A 96 -11.43 18.72 -14.07
CA ALA A 96 -11.28 19.94 -14.84
C ALA A 96 -12.01 19.89 -16.20
N THR A 97 -11.99 18.74 -16.87
CA THR A 97 -12.61 18.59 -18.21
C THR A 97 -13.97 17.89 -18.16
N GLY A 98 -14.28 17.19 -17.06
CA GLY A 98 -15.46 16.34 -16.92
C GLY A 98 -15.39 15.02 -17.69
N GLU A 99 -14.31 14.75 -18.42
CA GLU A 99 -14.13 13.55 -19.24
C GLU A 99 -13.92 12.30 -18.38
N THR A 100 -14.51 11.18 -18.77
CA THR A 100 -14.20 9.87 -18.20
C THR A 100 -12.83 9.41 -18.69
N VAL A 101 -11.83 9.42 -17.81
CA VAL A 101 -10.46 8.99 -18.13
C VAL A 101 -10.25 7.49 -17.93
N TYR A 102 -11.17 6.84 -17.21
CA TYR A 102 -11.12 5.40 -16.99
C TYR A 102 -12.50 4.86 -16.62
N GLU A 103 -12.82 3.70 -17.17
CA GLU A 103 -14.01 2.91 -16.86
C GLU A 103 -13.58 1.54 -16.36
N GLY A 104 -14.14 1.14 -15.21
CA GLY A 104 -13.86 -0.16 -14.61
C GLY A 104 -14.57 -1.31 -15.33
N PRO A 105 -14.19 -2.57 -15.05
CA PRO A 105 -14.90 -3.74 -15.56
C PRO A 105 -16.39 -3.73 -15.19
N ASP A 106 -17.19 -4.46 -15.98
CA ASP A 106 -18.61 -4.71 -15.68
C ASP A 106 -18.77 -5.25 -14.25
N PRO A 107 -19.67 -4.68 -13.42
CA PRO A 107 -19.88 -5.10 -12.04
C PRO A 107 -20.15 -6.60 -11.87
N ASP A 108 -20.81 -7.25 -12.82
CA ASP A 108 -21.14 -8.68 -12.73
C ASP A 108 -19.91 -9.57 -12.89
N ARG A 109 -18.85 -9.05 -13.53
CA ARG A 109 -17.56 -9.74 -13.68
C ARG A 109 -16.63 -9.51 -12.50
N VAL A 110 -16.81 -8.42 -11.77
CA VAL A 110 -15.89 -8.00 -10.69
C VAL A 110 -15.69 -9.05 -9.61
N PRO A 111 -16.70 -9.79 -9.11
CA PRO A 111 -16.51 -10.74 -8.02
C PRO A 111 -15.46 -11.83 -8.29
N ALA A 112 -15.26 -12.23 -9.55
CA ALA A 112 -14.29 -13.26 -9.93
C ALA A 112 -12.85 -12.72 -10.11
N LEU A 113 -12.71 -11.44 -10.49
CA LEU A 113 -11.41 -10.87 -10.88
C LEU A 113 -10.37 -10.80 -9.74
N PRO A 114 -10.72 -10.49 -8.47
CA PRO A 114 -9.75 -10.54 -7.37
C PRO A 114 -9.22 -11.95 -7.07
N ASP A 115 -9.98 -12.99 -7.39
CA ASP A 115 -9.53 -14.38 -7.26
C ASP A 115 -8.54 -14.74 -8.37
N GLU A 116 -8.84 -14.38 -9.62
CA GLU A 116 -7.90 -14.48 -10.75
C GLU A 116 -6.59 -13.70 -10.47
N PHE A 117 -6.72 -12.51 -9.87
CA PHE A 117 -5.57 -11.71 -9.42
C PHE A 117 -4.74 -12.44 -8.35
N ALA A 118 -5.37 -13.07 -7.36
CA ALA A 118 -4.68 -13.83 -6.33
C ALA A 118 -3.95 -15.05 -6.94
N ALA A 119 -4.59 -15.76 -7.86
CA ALA A 119 -3.98 -16.85 -8.62
C ALA A 119 -2.75 -16.35 -9.40
N TRP A 120 -2.87 -15.24 -10.14
CA TRP A 120 -1.75 -14.64 -10.87
C TRP A 120 -0.59 -14.22 -9.96
N ILE A 121 -0.83 -13.66 -8.76
CA ILE A 121 0.30 -13.35 -7.85
C ILE A 121 1.01 -14.62 -7.39
N ASN A 122 0.28 -15.70 -7.14
CA ASN A 122 0.87 -16.95 -6.67
C ASN A 122 1.75 -17.61 -7.74
N GLU A 123 1.35 -17.55 -9.01
CA GLU A 123 1.91 -18.42 -10.07
C GLU A 123 2.47 -17.65 -11.27
N GLY A 124 2.06 -16.40 -11.47
CA GLY A 124 2.44 -15.57 -12.60
C GLY A 124 3.84 -14.96 -12.48
N ASP A 125 4.56 -14.99 -13.60
CA ASP A 125 5.86 -14.36 -13.83
C ASP A 125 6.89 -14.63 -12.71
N PRO A 126 7.22 -15.90 -12.39
CA PRO A 126 8.10 -16.24 -11.27
C PRO A 126 9.51 -15.65 -11.42
N ASP A 127 9.98 -15.47 -12.65
CA ASP A 127 11.31 -14.95 -12.97
C ASP A 127 11.39 -13.41 -12.96
N ALA A 128 10.25 -12.72 -12.90
CA ALA A 128 10.24 -11.27 -12.87
C ALA A 128 10.72 -10.73 -11.51
N HIS A 129 11.50 -9.65 -11.56
CA HIS A 129 12.00 -8.99 -10.35
C HIS A 129 10.84 -8.55 -9.43
N ALA A 130 11.01 -8.69 -8.10
CA ALA A 130 9.97 -8.41 -7.11
C ALA A 130 9.35 -7.01 -7.25
N CYS A 131 10.14 -5.99 -7.59
CA CYS A 131 9.64 -4.64 -7.86
C CYS A 131 8.68 -4.57 -9.05
N ALA A 132 8.99 -5.27 -10.15
CA ALA A 132 8.13 -5.31 -11.33
C ALA A 132 6.83 -6.06 -11.01
N ARG A 133 6.92 -7.23 -10.36
CA ARG A 133 5.76 -8.00 -9.91
C ARG A 133 4.87 -7.18 -8.98
N ALA A 134 5.45 -6.44 -8.04
CA ALA A 134 4.70 -5.58 -7.13
C ALA A 134 4.01 -4.41 -7.88
N ALA A 135 4.70 -3.79 -8.84
CA ALA A 135 4.11 -2.73 -9.67
C ALA A 135 2.93 -3.26 -10.49
N THR A 136 3.08 -4.44 -11.11
CA THR A 136 2.01 -5.11 -11.85
C THR A 136 0.86 -5.50 -10.93
N ALA A 137 1.13 -6.01 -9.73
CA ALA A 137 0.08 -6.32 -8.75
C ALA A 137 -0.73 -5.07 -8.35
N HIS A 138 -0.06 -3.94 -8.13
CA HIS A 138 -0.73 -2.68 -7.87
C HIS A 138 -1.61 -2.27 -9.05
N LEU A 139 -1.05 -2.25 -10.26
CA LEU A 139 -1.74 -1.84 -11.48
C LEU A 139 -2.97 -2.71 -11.75
N ASN A 140 -2.82 -4.03 -11.67
CA ASN A 140 -3.88 -4.99 -11.94
C ASN A 140 -5.05 -4.79 -10.96
N LEU A 141 -4.79 -4.69 -9.66
CA LEU A 141 -5.89 -4.53 -8.70
C LEU A 141 -6.58 -3.15 -8.80
N VAL A 142 -5.82 -2.08 -9.07
CA VAL A 142 -6.41 -0.76 -9.35
C VAL A 142 -7.28 -0.77 -10.61
N LYS A 143 -6.87 -1.54 -11.64
CA LYS A 143 -7.62 -1.74 -12.88
C LYS A 143 -8.79 -2.73 -12.77
N ILE A 144 -8.79 -3.62 -11.81
CA ILE A 144 -9.99 -4.41 -11.49
C ILE A 144 -11.01 -3.49 -10.78
N HIS A 145 -10.49 -2.61 -9.93
CA HIS A 145 -11.26 -1.65 -9.14
C HIS A 145 -12.40 -2.33 -8.37
N PRO A 146 -12.10 -3.37 -7.55
CA PRO A 146 -13.13 -4.27 -7.06
C PRO A 146 -14.07 -3.66 -6.01
N TRP A 147 -13.67 -2.58 -5.34
CA TRP A 147 -14.45 -1.94 -4.28
C TRP A 147 -15.03 -0.60 -4.74
N ARG A 148 -16.00 -0.07 -3.99
CA ARG A 148 -16.64 1.23 -4.28
C ARG A 148 -15.71 2.43 -4.04
N ASP A 149 -14.79 2.32 -3.09
CA ASP A 149 -13.81 3.34 -2.74
C ASP A 149 -12.57 2.61 -2.18
N GLY A 150 -11.46 3.32 -2.01
CA GLY A 150 -10.27 2.78 -1.36
C GLY A 150 -9.33 2.01 -2.29
N ASN A 151 -9.73 1.70 -3.53
CA ASN A 151 -8.93 0.89 -4.46
C ASN A 151 -7.46 1.33 -4.58
N GLY A 152 -7.19 2.63 -4.68
CA GLY A 152 -5.81 3.15 -4.73
C GLY A 152 -5.02 3.01 -3.42
N ARG A 153 -5.70 3.01 -2.27
CA ARG A 153 -5.08 2.77 -0.95
C ARG A 153 -4.89 1.27 -0.72
N SER A 154 -5.91 0.47 -0.99
CA SER A 154 -5.97 -0.98 -0.74
C SER A 154 -5.06 -1.77 -1.67
N SER A 155 -4.94 -1.39 -2.94
CA SER A 155 -3.97 -1.99 -3.89
C SER A 155 -2.51 -1.85 -3.48
N ARG A 156 -2.17 -0.89 -2.62
CA ARG A 156 -0.81 -0.77 -2.07
C ARG A 156 -0.50 -1.86 -1.05
N ALA A 157 -1.51 -2.50 -0.45
CA ALA A 157 -1.31 -3.55 0.54
C ALA A 157 -0.76 -4.84 -0.12
N PRO A 158 -1.40 -5.45 -1.14
CA PRO A 158 -0.81 -6.57 -1.88
C PRO A 158 0.54 -6.22 -2.52
N HIS A 159 0.69 -5.02 -3.09
CA HIS A 159 1.98 -4.52 -3.60
C HIS A 159 3.08 -4.58 -2.53
N THR A 160 2.80 -4.05 -1.34
CA THR A 160 3.76 -4.06 -0.23
C THR A 160 4.09 -5.48 0.21
N LEU A 161 3.11 -6.39 0.20
CA LEU A 161 3.32 -7.79 0.55
C LEU A 161 4.21 -8.51 -0.48
N VAL A 162 4.05 -8.24 -1.77
CA VAL A 162 4.94 -8.75 -2.82
C VAL A 162 6.38 -8.27 -2.59
N LEU A 163 6.59 -6.98 -2.31
CA LEU A 163 7.91 -6.45 -2.01
C LEU A 163 8.52 -7.04 -0.73
N ALA A 164 7.70 -7.23 0.31
CA ALA A 164 8.15 -7.81 1.57
C ALA A 164 8.59 -9.27 1.40
N ARG A 165 7.82 -10.07 0.66
CA ARG A 165 8.15 -11.46 0.35
C ARG A 165 9.35 -11.59 -0.57
N GLY A 166 9.55 -10.63 -1.48
CA GLY A 166 10.75 -10.54 -2.32
C GLY A 166 11.99 -10.01 -1.60
N GLY A 167 11.92 -9.76 -0.28
CA GLY A 167 13.05 -9.28 0.51
C GLY A 167 13.46 -7.83 0.21
N VAL A 168 12.67 -7.08 -0.57
CA VAL A 168 12.99 -5.70 -0.96
C VAL A 168 12.86 -4.76 0.23
N LEU A 169 11.78 -4.90 1.01
CA LEU A 169 11.51 -4.07 2.18
C LEU A 169 10.95 -4.89 3.34
N SER A 170 10.97 -4.30 4.53
CA SER A 170 10.18 -4.77 5.67
C SER A 170 9.27 -3.63 6.11
N PRO A 171 7.94 -3.77 6.04
CA PRO A 171 7.02 -2.73 6.48
C PRO A 171 6.94 -2.71 8.00
N TYR A 172 6.89 -1.53 8.59
CA TYR A 172 6.58 -1.33 10.00
C TYR A 172 5.58 -0.18 10.17
N GLY A 173 4.61 -0.36 11.06
CA GLY A 173 3.58 0.63 11.34
C GLY A 173 3.82 1.26 12.70
N GLU A 174 4.32 2.50 12.71
CA GLU A 174 4.36 3.34 13.92
C GLU A 174 3.46 4.56 13.74
N THR A 175 2.89 4.98 14.86
CA THR A 175 1.82 5.93 15.17
C THR A 175 1.20 6.77 14.03
N LYS A 176 2.00 7.42 13.15
CA LYS A 176 1.50 8.35 12.11
C LYS A 176 2.12 8.20 10.70
N GLY A 177 2.61 7.02 10.28
CA GLY A 177 3.22 6.91 8.94
C GLY A 177 3.32 5.52 8.33
N ARG A 178 3.57 5.51 7.01
CA ARG A 178 4.10 4.35 6.28
C ARG A 178 5.59 4.34 6.46
N PHE A 179 6.10 3.34 7.13
CA PHE A 179 7.52 3.20 7.29
C PHE A 179 8.01 1.87 6.72
N TYR A 180 9.11 1.95 5.98
CA TYR A 180 9.71 0.83 5.28
C TYR A 180 11.19 0.78 5.61
N ALA A 181 11.64 -0.39 6.05
CA ALA A 181 13.05 -0.67 6.25
C ALA A 181 13.55 -1.44 5.01
N PRO A 182 14.83 -1.29 4.62
CA PRO A 182 15.43 -2.18 3.65
C PRO A 182 15.26 -3.64 4.10
N GLY A 183 14.81 -4.49 3.19
CA GLY A 183 14.78 -5.93 3.44
C GLY A 183 16.15 -6.58 3.18
N PRO A 184 16.27 -7.91 3.34
CA PRO A 184 17.53 -8.63 3.14
C PRO A 184 18.15 -8.37 1.76
N LEU A 185 17.35 -8.44 0.69
CA LEU A 185 17.81 -8.21 -0.68
C LEU A 185 18.38 -6.80 -0.87
N MET A 186 17.67 -5.78 -0.39
CA MET A 186 18.16 -4.39 -0.51
C MET A 186 19.39 -4.13 0.34
N THR A 187 19.54 -4.84 1.46
CA THR A 187 20.74 -4.78 2.31
C THR A 187 21.94 -5.35 1.57
N GLU A 188 21.77 -6.48 0.88
CA GLU A 188 22.82 -7.11 0.05
C GLU A 188 23.21 -6.23 -1.15
N ILE A 189 22.23 -5.72 -1.90
CA ILE A 189 22.46 -4.81 -3.04
C ILE A 189 23.22 -3.57 -2.58
N ARG A 190 22.84 -2.99 -1.44
CA ARG A 190 23.53 -1.83 -0.90
C ARG A 190 24.98 -2.15 -0.52
N ALA A 191 25.21 -3.28 0.16
CA ALA A 191 26.56 -3.70 0.53
C ALA A 191 27.43 -3.96 -0.73
N ASP A 192 26.85 -4.53 -1.78
CA ASP A 192 27.53 -4.73 -3.05
C ASP A 192 27.87 -3.42 -3.76
N PHE A 193 26.95 -2.46 -3.79
CA PHE A 193 27.20 -1.14 -4.33
C PHE A 193 28.31 -0.41 -3.55
N GLU A 194 28.29 -0.50 -2.22
CA GLU A 194 29.32 0.08 -1.36
C GLU A 194 30.71 -0.54 -1.64
N ARG A 195 30.80 -1.85 -1.90
CA ARG A 195 32.06 -2.51 -2.30
C ARG A 195 32.57 -2.09 -3.67
N ARG A 196 31.68 -1.84 -4.64
CA ARG A 196 32.02 -1.46 -6.02
C ARG A 196 32.24 0.05 -6.20
N ARG A 197 31.95 0.85 -5.17
CA ARG A 197 31.99 2.30 -5.29
C ARG A 197 33.43 2.79 -5.37
N GLU A 198 33.85 3.22 -6.55
CA GLU A 198 35.06 4.02 -6.70
C GLU A 198 34.85 5.42 -6.11
N PRO A 199 35.81 6.00 -5.39
CA PRO A 199 35.71 7.36 -4.89
C PRO A 199 35.63 8.35 -6.06
N LEU A 200 34.48 8.98 -6.23
CA LEU A 200 34.33 10.10 -7.17
C LEU A 200 35.10 11.29 -6.61
N ARG A 201 36.09 11.78 -7.37
CA ARG A 201 36.68 13.10 -7.12
C ARG A 201 35.83 14.15 -7.81
N ASP A 202 35.42 15.14 -7.03
CA ASP A 202 34.83 16.36 -7.58
C ASP A 202 35.96 17.17 -8.24
N PRO A 203 35.93 17.40 -9.57
CA PRO A 203 36.97 18.18 -10.24
C PRO A 203 37.03 19.65 -9.78
N CYS A 204 36.03 20.11 -9.03
CA CYS A 204 35.94 21.47 -8.50
C CYS A 204 36.45 21.60 -7.04
N ARG A 205 37.00 20.55 -6.42
CA ARG A 205 37.62 20.57 -5.07
C ARG A 205 39.11 20.25 -5.09
#